data_AF-A0A2P6WCN5-F1
#
_entry.id   AF-A0A2P6WCN5-F1
#
_cell.length_a   1.000
_cell.length_b   1.000
_cell.length_c   1.000
_cell.angle_alpha   90.00
_cell.angle_beta   90.00
_cell.angle_gamma   90.00
#
_symmetry.space_group_name_H-M   'P 1'
#
loop_
_entity.id
_entity.type
_entity.pdbx_description
1 polymer ?
#
loop_
_entity_poly.entity_id
_entity_poly.type
_entity_poly.pdbx_seq_one_letter_code
_entity_poly.pdbx_strand_id
1 'polypeptide(L)'
;MPIKRVGKYELQDLHQQIDLFDRKIAYCHRHETFNSEEAHAAAIKKLVTKRESLVKAATEAAKNGVECDPKYLPRSFKHQASTEETAS
;
A
#
# COMPACT_ATOMS: atom_id res chain seq x y z
N MET A 1 20.24 16.81 -7.24
CA MET A 1 19.02 16.13 -6.76
C MET A 1 18.12 15.90 -7.96
N PRO A 2 17.78 14.66 -8.36
CA PRO A 2 16.86 14.49 -9.47
C PRO A 2 15.44 14.79 -8.97
N ILE A 3 14.88 15.86 -9.53
CA ILE A 3 13.46 16.20 -9.45
C ILE A 3 12.71 14.99 -10.02
N LYS A 4 12.05 14.24 -9.14
CA LYS A 4 11.11 13.19 -9.53
C LYS A 4 10.05 13.90 -10.35
N ARG A 5 10.03 13.67 -11.67
CA ARG A 5 8.97 14.23 -12.52
C ARG A 5 7.67 13.72 -11.92
N VAL A 6 6.87 14.64 -11.38
CA VAL A 6 5.51 14.38 -10.88
C VAL A 6 4.68 14.02 -12.10
N GLY A 7 4.85 12.80 -12.57
CA GLY A 7 4.18 12.26 -13.73
C GLY A 7 2.78 11.85 -13.33
N LYS A 8 1.83 11.91 -14.26
CA LYS A 8 0.42 11.49 -14.13
C LYS A 8 0.19 10.08 -13.51
N TYR A 9 1.25 9.33 -13.21
CA TYR A 9 1.24 7.98 -12.69
C TYR A 9 1.79 7.87 -11.25
N GLU A 10 2.09 8.97 -10.57
CA GLU A 10 2.73 8.91 -9.24
C GLU A 10 1.84 8.23 -8.20
N LEU A 11 0.54 8.56 -8.18
CA LEU A 11 -0.42 7.90 -7.29
C LEU A 11 -0.65 6.43 -7.70
N GLN A 12 -0.61 6.13 -9.00
CA GLN A 12 -0.69 4.75 -9.50
C GLN A 12 0.52 3.91 -9.08
N ASP A 13 1.72 4.46 -9.19
CA ASP A 13 2.97 3.78 -8.80
C ASP A 13 2.98 3.52 -7.28
N LEU A 14 2.55 4.50 -6.48
CA LEU A 14 2.37 4.33 -5.04
C LEU A 14 1.37 3.20 -4.73
N HIS A 15 0.23 3.17 -5.42
CA HIS A 15 -0.76 2.11 -5.25
C HIS A 15 -0.22 0.72 -5.64
N GLN A 16 0.50 0.62 -6.75
CA GLN A 16 1.11 -0.65 -7.16
C GLN A 16 2.16 -1.14 -6.16
N GLN A 17 2.96 -0.22 -5.61
CA GLN A 17 3.91 -0.56 -4.56
C GLN A 17 3.20 -1.04 -3.28
N ILE A 18 2.11 -0.38 -2.88
CA ILE A 18 1.30 -0.83 -1.74
C ILE A 18 0.77 -2.25 -1.95
N ASP A 19 0.20 -2.54 -3.13
CA ASP A 19 -0.31 -3.88 -3.46
C ASP A 19 0.81 -4.94 -3.45
N LEU A 20 2.01 -4.59 -3.91
CA LEU A 20 3.18 -5.46 -3.85
C LEU A 20 3.59 -5.76 -2.40
N PHE A 21 3.60 -4.75 -1.52
CA PHE A 21 3.89 -4.96 -0.10
C PHE A 21 2.80 -5.76 0.59
N ASP A 22 1.53 -5.54 0.27
CA ASP A 22 0.40 -6.35 0.78
C ASP A 22 0.57 -7.83 0.43
N ARG A 23 0.89 -8.13 -0.83
CA ARG A 23 1.18 -9.50 -1.27
C ARG A 23 2.40 -10.09 -0.57
N LYS A 24 3.47 -9.29 -0.38
CA LYS A 24 4.66 -9.73 0.36
C LYS A 24 4.34 -10.05 1.80
N ILE A 25 3.57 -9.20 2.50
CA ILE A 25 3.16 -9.44 3.89
C ILE A 25 2.33 -10.73 3.96
N ALA A 26 1.35 -10.90 3.07
CA ALA A 26 0.54 -12.12 3.00
C ALA A 26 1.40 -13.36 2.71
N TYR A 27 2.41 -13.24 1.85
CA TYR A 27 3.35 -14.31 1.56
C TYR A 27 4.22 -14.64 2.78
N CYS A 28 4.80 -13.63 3.44
CA CYS A 28 5.57 -13.80 4.69
C CYS A 28 4.75 -14.52 5.77
N HIS A 29 3.45 -14.24 5.86
CA HIS A 29 2.57 -14.90 6.83
C HIS A 29 2.27 -16.37 6.50
N ARG A 30 2.22 -16.74 5.21
CA ARG A 30 1.70 -18.06 4.78
C ARG A 30 2.75 -19.03 4.29
N HIS A 31 3.85 -18.53 3.72
CA HIS A 31 4.77 -19.33 2.93
C HIS A 31 6.22 -19.22 3.36
N GLU A 32 6.59 -18.16 4.07
CA GLU A 32 7.98 -17.94 4.44
C GLU A 32 8.28 -18.57 5.80
N THR A 33 9.27 -19.45 5.82
CA THR A 33 9.72 -20.14 7.03
C THR A 33 10.80 -19.31 7.69
N PHE A 34 10.54 -18.85 8.91
CA PHE A 34 11.50 -18.09 9.69
C PHE A 34 12.17 -18.97 10.73
N ASN A 35 13.43 -18.68 11.03
CA ASN A 35 14.20 -19.40 12.06
C ASN A 35 13.65 -19.16 13.49
N SER A 36 12.87 -18.10 13.69
CA SER A 36 12.25 -17.74 14.97
C SER A 36 11.04 -16.83 14.73
N GLU A 37 10.06 -16.86 15.64
CA GLU A 37 8.91 -15.96 15.65
C GLU A 37 9.34 -14.48 15.74
N GLU A 38 10.43 -14.17 16.45
CA GLU A 38 10.96 -12.81 16.51
C GLU A 38 11.48 -12.33 15.16
N ALA A 39 12.12 -13.23 14.40
CA ALA A 39 12.60 -12.93 13.05
C ALA A 39 11.43 -12.72 12.08
N HIS A 40 10.35 -13.50 12.23
CA HIS A 40 9.10 -13.32 11.48
C HIS A 40 8.46 -11.96 11.78
N ALA A 41 8.28 -11.65 13.05
CA ALA A 41 7.70 -10.39 13.50
C ALA A 41 8.54 -9.19 13.03
N ALA A 42 9.87 -9.27 13.10
CA ALA A 42 10.76 -8.22 12.61
C ALA A 42 10.68 -8.03 11.09
N ALA A 43 10.57 -9.12 10.32
CA ALA A 43 10.41 -9.07 8.87
C ALA A 43 9.07 -8.45 8.47
N ILE A 44 7.96 -8.90 9.09
CA ILE A 44 6.64 -8.33 8.87
C ILE A 44 6.64 -6.85 9.25
N LYS A 45 7.17 -6.48 10.42
CA LYS A 45 7.22 -5.09 10.88
C LYS A 45 7.93 -4.19 9.87
N LYS A 46 9.06 -4.63 9.31
CA LYS A 46 9.77 -3.88 8.24
C LYS A 46 8.91 -3.68 6.99
N LEU A 47 8.14 -4.70 6.58
CA LEU A 47 7.26 -4.61 5.42
C LEU A 47 6.06 -3.70 5.69
N VAL A 48 5.46 -3.79 6.88
CA VAL A 48 4.35 -2.95 7.33
C VAL A 48 4.78 -1.49 7.41
N THR A 49 5.93 -1.18 8.00
CA THR A 49 6.42 0.21 8.07
C THR A 49 6.63 0.80 6.67
N LYS A 50 7.19 0.03 5.72
CA LYS A 50 7.34 0.49 4.33
C LYS A 50 5.99 0.73 3.66
N ARG A 51 5.04 -0.17 3.86
CA ARG A 51 3.65 -0.02 3.39
C ARG A 51 3.02 1.26 3.94
N GLU A 52 3.13 1.51 5.24
CA GLU A 52 2.57 2.72 5.88
C GLU A 52 3.16 4.01 5.32
N SER A 53 4.48 4.05 5.06
CA SER A 53 5.11 5.19 4.41
C SER A 53 4.53 5.45 3.01
N LEU A 54 4.29 4.40 2.23
CA LEU A 54 3.68 4.51 0.89
C LEU A 54 2.21 4.95 0.97
N VAL A 55 1.46 4.45 1.95
CA VAL A 55 0.06 4.85 2.20
C VAL A 55 -0.02 6.34 2.55
N LYS A 56 0.89 6.84 3.38
CA LYS A 56 0.96 8.27 3.71
C LYS A 56 1.25 9.10 2.47
N ALA A 57 2.24 8.71 1.67
CA ALA A 57 2.55 9.38 0.40
C ALA A 57 1.37 9.35 -0.58
N ALA A 58 0.66 8.23 -0.70
CA ALA A 58 -0.52 8.11 -1.55
C ALA A 58 -1.66 9.01 -1.07
N THR A 59 -1.88 9.07 0.24
CA THR A 59 -2.88 9.95 0.86
C THR A 59 -2.54 11.43 0.63
N GLU A 60 -1.27 11.81 0.75
CA GLU A 60 -0.81 13.17 0.46
C GLU A 60 -0.96 13.53 -1.02
N ALA A 61 -0.58 12.62 -1.93
CA ALA A 61 -0.78 12.81 -3.36
C ALA A 61 -2.26 12.98 -3.73
N ALA A 62 -3.15 12.16 -3.15
CA ALA A 62 -4.60 12.30 -3.33
C ALA A 62 -5.12 13.64 -2.80
N LYS A 63 -4.65 14.10 -1.62
CA LYS A 63 -4.98 15.43 -1.08
C LYS A 63 -4.50 16.59 -1.96
N ASN A 64 -3.39 16.41 -2.66
CA ASN A 64 -2.85 17.38 -3.61
C ASN A 64 -3.61 17.39 -4.95
N GLY A 65 -4.71 16.64 -5.08
CA GLY A 65 -5.53 16.59 -6.29
C GLY A 65 -4.96 15.70 -7.39
N VAL A 66 -4.02 14.79 -7.07
CA VAL A 66 -3.55 13.79 -8.03
C VAL A 66 -4.65 12.76 -8.23
N GLU A 67 -5.30 12.79 -9.39
CA GLU A 67 -6.29 11.79 -9.77
C GLU A 67 -5.61 10.45 -10.08
N CYS A 68 -6.17 9.36 -9.56
CA CYS A 68 -5.79 8.01 -9.93
C CYS A 68 -7.04 7.21 -10.24
N ASP A 69 -6.99 6.49 -11.36
CA ASP A 69 -8.09 5.63 -11.77
C ASP A 69 -8.30 4.53 -10.71
N PRO A 70 -9.54 4.35 -10.21
CA PRO A 70 -9.85 3.38 -9.16
C PRO A 70 -9.54 1.92 -9.55
N LYS A 71 -9.35 1.64 -10.85
CA LYS A 71 -8.86 0.34 -11.32
C LYS A 71 -7.50 -0.02 -10.71
N TYR A 72 -6.66 0.97 -10.42
CA TYR A 72 -5.32 0.80 -9.86
C TYR A 72 -5.28 0.89 -8.33
N LEU A 73 -6.42 1.09 -7.65
CA LEU A 73 -6.45 1.09 -6.19
C LEU A 73 -6.00 -0.29 -5.66
N PRO A 74 -5.12 -0.32 -4.63
CA PRO A 74 -4.73 -1.56 -3.99
C PRO A 74 -5.97 -2.24 -3.41
N ARG A 75 -5.94 -3.57 -3.35
CA ARG A 75 -7.08 -4.35 -2.84
C ARG A 75 -7.48 -3.94 -1.41
N SER A 76 -6.49 -3.54 -0.60
CA SER A 76 -6.68 -3.00 0.75
C SER A 76 -7.43 -1.66 0.81
N PHE A 77 -7.36 -0.83 -0.23
CA PHE A 77 -8.07 0.45 -0.28
C PHE A 77 -9.50 0.30 -0.83
N LYS A 78 -9.74 -0.69 -1.70
CA LYS A 78 -11.09 -0.96 -2.23
C LYS A 78 -12.11 -1.31 -1.15
N HIS A 79 -11.66 -1.88 -0.03
CA HIS A 79 -12.54 -2.18 1.11
C HIS A 79 -13.02 -0.94 1.89
N GLN A 80 -12.33 0.20 1.83
CA GLN A 80 -12.83 1.43 2.47
C GLN A 80 -13.92 2.14 1.65
N ALA A 81 -13.91 2.00 0.32
CA ALA A 81 -14.90 2.63 -0.54
C ALA A 81 -16.25 1.90 -0.57
N SER A 82 -16.33 0.69 -0.02
CA SER A 82 -17.53 -0.15 -0.07
C SER A 82 -18.38 -0.13 1.21
N THR A 83 -18.06 0.75 2.18
CA THR A 83 -18.75 0.83 3.48
C THR A 83 -19.59 2.09 3.68
N GLU A 84 -19.94 2.81 2.61
CA GLU A 84 -20.91 3.93 2.63
C GLU A 84 -22.12 3.68 1.71
N GLU A 85 -22.56 2.44 1.58
CA GLU A 85 -23.92 2.14 1.12
C GLU A 85 -24.48 1.04 2.03
N THR A 86 -25.36 1.44 2.95
CA THR A 86 -26.46 0.69 3.60
C THR A 86 -26.55 1.04 5.10
N ALA A 87 -27.08 2.23 5.40
CA ALA A 87 -27.79 2.50 6.64
C ALA A 87 -28.78 3.66 6.38
N SER A 88 -29.87 3.33 5.69
CA SER A 88 -31.15 4.05 5.79
C SER A 88 -32.10 3.24 6.66
#